data_AF-A0A0U5JFX1-F1
#
_entry.id   AF-A0A0U5JFX1-F1
#
_cell.length_a   1.000
_cell.length_b   1.000
_cell.length_c   1.000
_cell.angle_alpha   90.00
_cell.angle_beta   90.00
_cell.angle_gamma   90.00
#
_symmetry.space_group_name_H-M   'P 1'
#
loop_
_entity.id
_entity.type
_entity.pdbx_description
1 polymer ?
#
loop_
_entity_poly.entity_id
_entity_poly.type
_entity_poly.pdbx_seq_one_letter_code
_entity_poly.pdbx_strand_id
1 'polypeptide(L)'
;MRSKRSQSFPPGTFIPTPQRLLAIIQLCLAFSFICWYAVQPFMGEYFSLRSRSLIYEYVMGTSEMLKKDPGQIPKMERQAERFASLPVYDKQLIAEDYKNLQKHTQRSAWIKIADGFRVLLVGIPPFELAWLLFSALISILILLKVEGAKQAAWLLPLIAFAYAIDNRMTGLTAQSNPDFVLFPSEEIIVKDYLQQPLHGNPDEQQVQLKKGWEHYLIANWLPQKNPGLSFEQQAEEAEFAFTVARLHHLHGQARSAWLNNFREKASPILLAFYVLWNLFFAWMMNRPPLPEQRKANMSKAASQ
;
A
#
# COMPACT_ATOMS: atom_id res chain seq x y z
N MET A 1 38.87 -47.47 10.67
CA MET A 1 37.95 -46.36 11.02
C MET A 1 38.71 -45.04 10.86
N ARG A 2 38.45 -44.27 9.80
CA ARG A 2 39.06 -42.94 9.60
C ARG A 2 38.38 -41.95 10.53
N SER A 3 39.10 -41.42 11.52
CA SER A 3 38.61 -40.32 12.34
C SER A 3 38.35 -39.12 11.43
N LYS A 4 37.11 -38.61 11.46
CA LYS A 4 36.78 -37.31 10.88
C LYS A 4 37.62 -36.27 11.60
N ARG A 5 38.72 -35.82 10.99
CA ARG A 5 39.42 -34.59 11.37
C ARG A 5 38.40 -33.46 11.24
N SER A 6 37.83 -33.01 12.36
CA SER A 6 37.09 -31.75 12.41
C SER A 6 38.09 -30.66 12.04
N GLN A 7 37.97 -30.07 10.85
CA GLN A 7 38.72 -28.87 10.50
C GLN A 7 38.36 -27.79 11.51
N SER A 8 39.26 -27.56 12.47
CA SER A 8 39.18 -26.43 13.37
C SER A 8 39.50 -25.19 12.54
N PHE A 9 38.45 -24.51 12.09
CA PHE A 9 38.61 -23.21 11.45
C PHE A 9 39.34 -22.23 12.38
N PRO A 10 40.15 -21.30 11.84
CA PRO A 10 40.89 -20.35 12.65
C PRO A 10 39.96 -19.56 13.59
N PRO A 11 40.39 -19.26 14.83
CA PRO A 11 39.67 -18.34 15.69
C PRO A 11 39.62 -16.95 15.03
N GLY A 12 38.44 -16.32 14.99
CA GLY A 12 38.22 -15.02 14.34
C GLY A 12 37.70 -15.09 12.90
N THR A 13 37.64 -16.28 12.27
CA THR A 13 37.17 -16.40 10.88
C THR A 13 35.65 -16.35 10.73
N PHE A 14 34.85 -16.22 11.79
CA PHE A 14 33.39 -16.17 11.67
C PHE A 14 32.79 -15.07 12.53
N ILE A 15 31.90 -14.29 11.91
CA ILE A 15 31.01 -13.36 12.62
C ILE A 15 30.14 -14.20 13.56
N PRO A 16 29.93 -13.77 14.82
CA PRO A 16 29.00 -14.46 15.71
C PRO A 16 27.66 -14.70 15.03
N THR A 17 27.15 -15.93 15.10
CA THR A 17 25.88 -16.34 14.48
C THR A 17 24.73 -15.33 14.64
N PRO A 18 24.46 -14.75 15.84
CA PRO A 18 23.40 -13.75 15.96
C PRO A 18 23.64 -12.47 15.15
N GLN A 19 24.89 -12.00 15.06
CA GLN A 19 25.23 -10.83 14.25
C GLN A 19 25.07 -11.14 12.76
N ARG A 20 25.49 -12.32 12.32
CA ARG A 20 25.31 -12.77 10.93
C ARG A 20 23.83 -12.86 10.55
N LEU A 21 23.02 -13.50 11.38
CA LEU A 21 21.58 -13.63 11.13
C LEU A 21 20.90 -12.27 11.07
N LEU A 22 21.23 -11.37 12.00
CA LEU A 22 20.63 -10.04 12.02
C LEU A 22 21.04 -9.20 10.80
N ALA A 23 22.29 -9.30 10.33
CA ALA A 23 22.71 -8.66 9.09
C ALA A 23 21.97 -9.22 7.85
N ILE A 24 21.72 -10.53 7.81
CA ILE A 24 20.89 -11.15 6.75
C ILE A 24 19.46 -10.62 6.82
N ILE A 25 18.85 -10.56 8.01
CA ILE A 25 17.49 -10.03 8.19
C ILE A 25 17.42 -8.56 7.73
N GLN A 26 18.38 -7.73 8.13
CA GLN A 26 18.45 -6.33 7.70
C GLN A 26 18.55 -6.20 6.17
N LEU A 27 19.38 -7.02 5.54
CA LEU A 27 19.51 -7.06 4.09
C LEU A 27 18.21 -7.50 3.40
N CYS A 28 17.54 -8.52 3.94
CA CYS A 28 16.24 -8.96 3.45
C CYS A 28 15.19 -7.85 3.57
N LEU A 29 15.14 -7.14 4.70
CA LEU A 29 14.24 -5.99 4.87
C LEU A 29 14.51 -4.91 3.83
N ALA A 30 15.76 -4.47 3.68
CA ALA A 30 16.12 -3.46 2.68
C ALA A 30 15.74 -3.89 1.26
N PHE A 31 16.01 -5.16 0.91
CA PHE A 31 15.66 -5.70 -0.40
C PHE A 31 14.15 -5.79 -0.60
N SER A 32 13.38 -6.21 0.41
CA SER A 32 11.92 -6.21 0.36
C SER A 32 11.35 -4.82 0.12
N PHE A 33 11.90 -3.78 0.76
CA PHE A 33 11.51 -2.40 0.49
C PHE A 33 11.87 -1.98 -0.95
N ILE A 34 13.08 -2.28 -1.43
CA ILE A 34 13.48 -1.99 -2.81
C ILE A 34 12.52 -2.66 -3.81
N CYS A 35 12.21 -3.94 -3.61
CA CYS A 35 11.24 -4.66 -4.44
C CYS A 35 9.84 -4.05 -4.35
N TRP A 36 9.41 -3.64 -3.15
CA TRP A 36 8.13 -2.95 -2.97
C TRP A 36 8.07 -1.67 -3.80
N TYR A 37 9.07 -0.79 -3.71
CA TYR A 37 9.14 0.43 -4.54
C TYR A 37 9.19 0.12 -6.04
N ALA A 38 9.92 -0.93 -6.44
CA ALA A 38 10.03 -1.32 -7.85
C ALA A 38 8.71 -1.88 -8.43
N VAL A 39 7.88 -2.53 -7.60
CA VAL A 39 6.62 -3.17 -8.04
C VAL A 39 5.44 -2.18 -8.08
N GLN A 40 5.43 -1.15 -7.23
CA GLN A 40 4.36 -0.15 -7.15
C GLN A 40 3.97 0.53 -8.49
N PRO A 41 4.89 0.94 -9.37
CA PRO A 41 4.54 1.51 -10.68
C PRO A 41 3.76 0.55 -11.57
N PHE A 42 3.87 -0.76 -11.33
CA PHE A 42 3.15 -1.78 -12.09
C PHE A 42 1.85 -2.14 -11.40
N MET A 43 1.92 -2.68 -10.19
CA MET A 43 0.76 -3.21 -9.49
C MET A 43 -0.12 -2.10 -8.92
N GLY A 44 0.48 -1.10 -8.26
CA GLY A 44 -0.26 0.01 -7.66
C GLY A 44 -1.01 0.83 -8.72
N GLU A 45 -0.33 1.18 -9.81
CA GLU A 45 -0.97 1.86 -10.93
C GLU A 45 -2.04 0.98 -11.60
N TYR A 46 -1.73 -0.29 -11.87
CA TYR A 46 -2.68 -1.22 -12.49
C TYR A 46 -3.97 -1.35 -11.66
N PHE A 47 -3.88 -1.60 -10.36
CA PHE A 47 -5.05 -1.74 -9.50
C PHE A 47 -5.83 -0.44 -9.36
N SER A 48 -5.15 0.70 -9.24
CA SER A 48 -5.80 2.01 -9.17
C SER A 48 -6.57 2.33 -10.47
N LEU A 49 -5.94 2.15 -11.63
CA LEU A 49 -6.58 2.37 -12.93
C LEU A 49 -7.70 1.37 -13.18
N ARG A 50 -7.50 0.08 -12.85
CA ARG A 50 -8.53 -0.95 -13.03
C ARG A 50 -9.74 -0.71 -12.13
N SER A 51 -9.52 -0.38 -10.86
CA SER A 51 -10.58 -0.05 -9.91
C SER A 51 -11.42 1.13 -10.41
N ARG A 52 -10.76 2.18 -10.92
CA ARG A 52 -11.46 3.32 -11.54
C ARG A 52 -12.21 2.92 -12.81
N SER A 53 -11.57 2.16 -13.71
CA SER A 53 -12.16 1.68 -14.97
C SER A 53 -13.46 0.93 -14.72
N LEU A 54 -13.52 0.11 -13.68
CA LEU A 54 -14.72 -0.64 -13.31
C LEU A 54 -15.91 0.28 -12.95
N ILE A 55 -15.67 1.44 -12.34
CA ILE A 55 -16.73 2.40 -12.03
C ILE A 55 -17.31 2.99 -13.32
N TYR A 56 -16.45 3.37 -14.27
CA TYR A 56 -16.88 3.85 -15.59
C TYR A 56 -17.62 2.75 -16.37
N GLU A 57 -17.07 1.55 -16.43
CA GLU A 57 -17.67 0.38 -17.09
C GLU A 57 -19.04 0.03 -16.47
N TYR A 58 -19.18 0.15 -15.15
CA TYR A 58 -20.44 -0.06 -14.44
C TYR A 58 -21.49 0.98 -14.85
N VAL A 59 -21.15 2.27 -14.80
CA VAL A 59 -22.07 3.36 -15.17
C VAL A 59 -22.47 3.25 -16.64
N MET A 60 -21.53 2.95 -17.54
CA MET A 60 -21.85 2.80 -18.97
C MET A 60 -22.54 1.47 -19.33
N GLY A 61 -22.69 0.53 -18.39
CA GLY A 61 -23.24 -0.81 -18.68
C GLY A 61 -22.34 -1.67 -19.58
N THR A 62 -21.03 -1.38 -19.64
CA THR A 62 -20.05 -2.04 -20.52
C THR A 62 -19.12 -3.00 -19.77
N SER A 63 -19.37 -3.28 -18.49
CA SER A 63 -18.51 -4.16 -17.70
C SER A 63 -18.61 -5.64 -18.11
N GLU A 64 -17.61 -6.12 -18.83
CA GLU A 64 -17.49 -7.53 -19.21
C GLU A 64 -17.27 -8.45 -18.00
N MET A 65 -16.68 -7.95 -16.91
CA MET A 65 -16.49 -8.75 -15.70
C MET A 65 -17.82 -9.07 -15.01
N LEU A 66 -18.72 -8.09 -14.92
CA LEU A 66 -20.03 -8.27 -14.30
C LEU A 66 -20.95 -9.14 -15.17
N LYS A 67 -20.87 -9.00 -16.51
CA LYS A 67 -21.64 -9.83 -17.46
C LYS A 67 -21.30 -11.32 -17.43
N LYS A 68 -20.20 -11.74 -16.78
CA LYS A 68 -19.87 -13.16 -16.58
C LYS A 68 -20.88 -13.87 -15.67
N ASP A 69 -21.53 -13.13 -14.78
CA ASP A 69 -22.62 -13.64 -13.95
C ASP A 69 -23.96 -13.40 -14.68
N PRO A 70 -24.69 -14.47 -15.07
CA PRO A 70 -25.97 -14.35 -15.74
C PRO A 70 -26.99 -13.48 -14.98
N GLY A 71 -26.93 -13.47 -13.64
CA GLY A 71 -27.82 -12.66 -12.80
C GLY A 71 -27.56 -11.15 -12.91
N GLN A 72 -26.37 -10.74 -13.36
CA GLN A 72 -25.98 -9.32 -13.46
C GLN A 72 -26.25 -8.73 -14.84
N ILE A 73 -26.50 -9.54 -15.87
CA ILE A 73 -26.75 -9.07 -17.24
C ILE A 73 -27.94 -8.09 -17.28
N PRO A 74 -29.12 -8.39 -16.68
CA PRO A 74 -30.24 -7.46 -16.69
C PRO A 74 -29.96 -6.18 -15.91
N LYS A 75 -29.08 -6.24 -14.89
CA LYS A 75 -28.62 -5.04 -14.18
C LYS A 75 -27.76 -4.16 -15.11
N MET A 76 -26.84 -4.76 -15.87
CA MET A 76 -25.98 -4.02 -16.80
C MET A 76 -26.74 -3.39 -17.97
N GLU A 77 -27.74 -4.08 -18.51
CA GLU A 77 -28.61 -3.54 -19.55
C GLU A 77 -29.37 -2.30 -19.05
N ARG A 78 -29.95 -2.38 -17.84
CA ARG A 78 -30.61 -1.23 -17.21
C ARG A 78 -29.65 -0.08 -16.92
N GLN A 79 -28.40 -0.35 -16.55
CA GLN A 79 -27.39 0.73 -16.41
C GLN A 79 -27.05 1.37 -17.75
N ALA A 80 -26.95 0.60 -18.84
CA ALA A 80 -26.72 1.16 -20.18
C ALA A 80 -27.88 2.06 -20.63
N GLU A 81 -29.12 1.67 -20.36
CA GLU A 81 -30.31 2.49 -20.62
C GLU A 81 -30.30 3.80 -19.81
N ARG A 82 -29.99 3.71 -18.51
CA ARG A 82 -29.86 4.89 -17.65
C ARG A 82 -28.74 5.81 -18.12
N PHE A 83 -27.60 5.26 -18.51
CA PHE A 83 -26.52 6.03 -19.10
C PHE A 83 -26.94 6.73 -20.39
N ALA A 84 -27.68 6.06 -21.27
CA ALA A 84 -28.21 6.68 -22.49
C ALA A 84 -29.15 7.85 -22.19
N SER A 85 -29.90 7.77 -21.09
CA SER A 85 -30.84 8.80 -20.65
C SER A 85 -30.19 10.02 -19.96
N LEU A 86 -28.91 9.92 -19.57
CA LEU A 86 -28.19 11.03 -18.95
C LEU A 86 -28.12 12.27 -19.86
N PRO A 87 -27.96 13.48 -19.28
CA PRO A 87 -27.66 14.69 -20.04
C PRO A 87 -26.46 14.50 -20.97
N VAL A 88 -26.49 15.15 -22.14
CA VAL A 88 -25.42 15.04 -23.15
C VAL A 88 -24.07 15.43 -22.57
N TYR A 89 -24.04 16.45 -21.72
CA TYR A 89 -22.84 16.91 -21.03
C TYR A 89 -22.19 15.78 -20.18
N ASP A 90 -22.96 15.15 -19.30
CA ASP A 90 -22.44 14.10 -18.40
C ASP A 90 -21.97 12.87 -19.19
N LYS A 91 -22.71 12.48 -20.24
CA LYS A 91 -22.29 11.39 -21.13
C LYS A 91 -20.95 11.65 -21.78
N GLN A 92 -20.76 12.87 -22.31
CA GLN A 92 -19.51 13.26 -22.96
C GLN A 92 -18.35 13.29 -21.96
N LEU A 93 -18.59 13.87 -20.78
CA LEU A 93 -17.61 13.95 -19.70
C LEU A 93 -17.11 12.56 -19.29
N ILE A 94 -18.05 11.65 -18.97
CA ILE A 94 -17.75 10.27 -18.55
C ILE A 94 -17.02 9.50 -19.66
N ALA A 95 -17.46 9.64 -20.91
CA ALA A 95 -16.83 8.96 -22.04
C ALA A 95 -15.42 9.48 -22.33
N GLU A 96 -15.19 10.79 -22.22
CA GLU A 96 -13.88 11.41 -22.40
C GLU A 96 -12.91 10.97 -21.30
N ASP A 97 -13.32 11.03 -20.04
CA ASP A 97 -12.51 10.58 -18.91
C ASP A 97 -12.16 9.10 -19.02
N TYR A 98 -13.13 8.27 -19.38
CA TYR A 98 -12.89 6.84 -19.60
C TYR A 98 -11.87 6.60 -20.72
N LYS A 99 -12.00 7.32 -21.84
CA LYS A 99 -11.04 7.24 -22.95
C LYS A 99 -9.64 7.68 -22.51
N ASN A 100 -9.55 8.73 -21.69
CA ASN A 100 -8.27 9.16 -21.13
C ASN A 100 -7.68 8.10 -20.20
N LEU A 101 -8.48 7.51 -19.32
CA LEU A 101 -8.07 6.41 -18.43
C LEU A 101 -7.57 5.18 -19.21
N GLN A 102 -8.22 4.83 -20.32
CA GLN A 102 -7.77 3.75 -21.20
C GLN A 102 -6.41 4.04 -21.83
N LYS A 103 -6.18 5.28 -22.29
CA LYS A 103 -4.85 5.70 -22.80
C LYS A 103 -3.76 5.54 -21.74
N HIS A 104 -4.06 5.84 -20.48
CA HIS A 104 -3.13 5.64 -19.36
C HIS A 104 -2.84 4.15 -19.12
N THR A 105 -3.87 3.31 -19.19
CA THR A 105 -3.73 1.85 -19.00
C THR A 105 -2.89 1.21 -20.10
N GLN A 106 -3.05 1.67 -21.35
CA GLN A 106 -2.36 1.18 -22.55
C GLN A 106 -0.94 1.74 -22.73
N ARG A 107 -0.40 2.50 -21.78
CA ARG A 107 0.99 2.98 -21.83
C ARG A 107 1.98 1.82 -21.92
N SER A 108 3.04 2.02 -22.70
CA SER A 108 4.08 1.00 -22.89
C SER A 108 4.80 0.67 -21.58
N ALA A 109 5.23 -0.59 -21.44
CA ALA A 109 5.95 -1.05 -20.27
C ALA A 109 7.23 -0.24 -20.01
N TRP A 110 7.91 0.22 -21.06
CA TRP A 110 9.11 1.06 -20.95
C TRP A 110 8.86 2.40 -20.26
N ILE A 111 7.71 3.03 -20.51
CA ILE A 111 7.34 4.27 -19.82
C ILE A 111 7.12 3.97 -18.34
N LYS A 112 6.46 2.86 -18.00
CA LYS A 112 6.25 2.44 -16.60
C LYS A 112 7.57 2.13 -15.88
N ILE A 113 8.51 1.49 -16.56
CA ILE A 113 9.87 1.23 -16.05
C ILE A 113 10.60 2.56 -15.80
N ALA A 114 10.59 3.47 -16.78
CA ALA A 114 11.24 4.78 -16.67
C ALA A 114 10.63 5.62 -15.53
N ASP A 115 9.30 5.60 -15.40
CA ASP A 115 8.60 6.22 -14.28
C ASP A 115 9.03 5.56 -12.96
N GLY A 116 9.10 4.22 -12.89
CA GLY A 116 9.58 3.50 -11.71
C GLY A 116 11.00 3.89 -11.28
N PHE A 117 11.93 4.01 -12.22
CA PHE A 117 13.28 4.53 -11.93
C PHE A 117 13.26 5.98 -11.46
N ARG A 118 12.45 6.83 -12.10
CA ARG A 118 12.27 8.22 -11.69
C ARG A 118 11.74 8.30 -10.26
N VAL A 119 10.84 7.41 -9.86
CA VAL A 119 10.31 7.34 -8.49
C VAL A 119 11.38 6.90 -7.51
N LEU A 120 12.15 5.87 -7.84
CA LEU A 120 13.19 5.37 -6.95
C LEU A 120 14.27 6.43 -6.69
N LEU A 121 14.56 7.29 -7.68
CA LEU A 121 15.58 8.34 -7.56
C LEU A 121 15.06 9.69 -7.03
N VAL A 122 13.81 10.05 -7.31
CA VAL A 122 13.28 11.42 -7.03
C VAL A 122 11.99 11.39 -6.20
N GLY A 123 11.23 10.28 -6.28
CA GLY A 123 9.96 10.11 -5.57
C GLY A 123 10.15 9.78 -4.09
N ILE A 124 11.12 8.92 -3.77
CA ILE A 124 11.41 8.48 -2.41
C ILE A 124 12.08 9.62 -1.62
N PRO A 125 11.66 9.89 -0.36
CA PRO A 125 12.34 10.83 0.51
C PRO A 125 13.84 10.54 0.61
N PRO A 126 14.72 11.56 0.57
CA PRO A 126 16.17 11.35 0.47
C PRO A 126 16.74 10.56 1.64
N PHE A 127 16.21 10.74 2.86
CA PHE A 127 16.65 9.99 4.03
C PHE A 127 16.21 8.51 3.99
N GLU A 128 15.06 8.22 3.41
CA GLU A 128 14.60 6.84 3.21
C GLU A 128 15.44 6.14 2.14
N LEU A 129 15.74 6.83 1.04
CA LEU A 129 16.65 6.33 0.01
C LEU A 129 18.06 6.07 0.58
N ALA A 130 18.58 7.00 1.37
CA ALA A 130 19.84 6.82 2.08
C ALA A 130 19.80 5.60 3.00
N TRP A 131 18.71 5.43 3.76
CA TRP A 131 18.55 4.27 4.63
C TRP A 131 18.57 2.97 3.83
N LEU A 132 17.83 2.87 2.71
CA LEU A 132 17.83 1.67 1.86
C LEU A 132 19.23 1.33 1.36
N LEU A 133 19.94 2.34 0.82
CA LEU A 133 21.29 2.20 0.30
C LEU A 133 22.28 1.74 1.39
N PHE A 134 22.34 2.45 2.51
CA PHE A 134 23.26 2.15 3.60
C PHE A 134 22.89 0.87 4.33
N SER A 135 21.60 0.54 4.45
CA SER A 135 21.13 -0.71 5.05
C SER A 135 21.64 -1.92 4.27
N ALA A 136 21.52 -1.90 2.95
CA ALA A 136 22.05 -2.95 2.08
C ALA A 136 23.59 -2.99 2.11
N LEU A 137 24.24 -1.84 1.91
CA LEU A 137 25.71 -1.73 1.85
C LEU A 137 26.36 -2.17 3.15
N ILE A 138 25.93 -1.64 4.29
CA ILE A 138 26.48 -1.97 5.61
C ILE A 138 26.27 -3.46 5.92
N SER A 139 25.08 -4.01 5.62
CA SER A 139 24.82 -5.43 5.84
C SER A 139 25.76 -6.32 5.01
N ILE A 140 26.00 -5.98 3.74
CA ILE A 140 26.97 -6.69 2.88
C ILE A 140 28.39 -6.55 3.43
N LEU A 141 28.83 -5.34 3.77
CA LEU A 141 30.17 -5.08 4.31
C LEU A 141 30.40 -5.82 5.64
N ILE A 142 29.39 -5.88 6.52
CA ILE A 142 29.45 -6.67 7.75
C ILE A 142 29.61 -8.15 7.42
N LEU A 143 28.83 -8.70 6.48
CA LEU A 143 28.91 -10.10 6.07
C LEU A 143 30.27 -10.44 5.41
N LEU A 144 30.86 -9.49 4.69
CA LEU A 144 32.20 -9.57 4.11
C LEU A 144 33.32 -9.30 5.13
N LYS A 145 32.98 -8.91 6.37
CA LYS A 145 33.90 -8.58 7.46
C LYS A 145 34.86 -7.43 7.14
N VAL A 146 34.39 -6.44 6.40
CA VAL A 146 35.18 -5.23 6.16
C VAL A 146 35.38 -4.49 7.47
N GLU A 147 36.60 -4.05 7.73
CA GLU A 147 36.94 -3.28 8.92
C GLU A 147 36.13 -1.98 8.96
N GLY A 148 35.69 -1.56 10.15
CA GLY A 148 34.84 -0.38 10.32
C GLY A 148 33.35 -0.57 9.96
N ALA A 149 32.95 -1.64 9.26
CA ALA A 149 31.54 -1.84 8.88
C ALA A 149 30.59 -1.92 10.08
N LYS A 150 31.05 -2.49 11.21
CA LYS A 150 30.29 -2.50 12.47
C LYS A 150 30.06 -1.10 13.03
N GLN A 151 31.08 -0.26 13.01
CA GLN A 151 30.98 1.13 13.46
C GLN A 151 30.05 1.93 12.55
N ALA A 152 30.13 1.70 11.24
CA ALA A 152 29.25 2.31 10.25
C ALA A 152 27.76 1.99 10.48
N ALA A 153 27.42 0.88 11.16
CA ALA A 153 26.04 0.56 11.50
C ALA A 153 25.34 1.64 12.35
N TRP A 154 26.10 2.47 13.09
CA TRP A 154 25.55 3.62 13.83
C TRP A 154 25.04 4.75 12.92
N LEU A 155 25.39 4.75 11.64
CA LEU A 155 24.83 5.69 10.67
C LEU A 155 23.32 5.43 10.44
N LEU A 156 22.88 4.17 10.50
CA LEU A 156 21.50 3.78 10.24
C LEU A 156 20.48 4.43 11.20
N PRO A 157 20.67 4.41 12.54
CA PRO A 157 19.73 5.11 13.43
C PRO A 157 19.74 6.62 13.24
N LEU A 158 20.87 7.24 12.88
CA LEU A 158 20.92 8.68 12.58
C LEU A 158 20.08 9.02 11.35
N ILE A 159 20.23 8.24 10.27
CA ILE A 159 19.41 8.39 9.06
C ILE A 159 17.93 8.13 9.36
N ALA A 160 17.62 7.08 10.12
CA ALA A 160 16.25 6.74 10.49
C ALA A 160 15.58 7.85 11.31
N PHE A 161 16.32 8.49 12.22
CA PHE A 161 15.84 9.62 12.99
C PHE A 161 15.64 10.86 12.12
N ALA A 162 16.56 11.16 11.21
CA ALA A 162 16.42 12.25 10.25
C ALA A 162 15.20 12.03 9.34
N TYR A 163 14.98 10.81 8.86
CA TYR A 163 13.78 10.43 8.12
C TYR A 163 12.50 10.64 8.94
N ALA A 164 12.49 10.23 10.22
CA ALA A 164 11.32 10.42 11.07
C ALA A 164 10.95 11.90 11.26
N ILE A 165 11.96 12.78 11.40
CA ILE A 165 11.73 14.23 11.47
C ILE A 165 11.22 14.75 10.12
N ASP A 166 11.90 14.42 9.03
CA ASP A 166 11.53 14.87 7.69
C ASP A 166 10.10 14.43 7.34
N ASN A 167 9.77 13.14 7.50
CA ASN A 167 8.43 12.62 7.23
C ASN A 167 7.34 13.36 8.05
N ARG A 168 7.61 13.73 9.30
CA ARG A 168 6.65 14.49 10.12
C ARG A 168 6.47 15.94 9.65
N MET A 169 7.54 16.57 9.20
CA MET A 169 7.53 17.97 8.75
C MET A 169 7.02 18.14 7.32
N THR A 170 7.48 17.29 6.40
CA THR A 170 7.30 17.45 4.95
C THR A 170 6.37 16.41 4.33
N GLY A 171 6.02 15.35 5.07
CA GLY A 171 5.11 14.32 4.58
C GLY A 171 3.74 14.88 4.18
N LEU A 172 3.13 14.29 3.17
CA LEU A 172 1.78 14.58 2.75
C LEU A 172 0.80 13.88 3.69
N THR A 173 -0.29 14.54 4.05
CA THR A 173 -1.42 13.85 4.66
C THR A 173 -1.91 12.79 3.68
N ALA A 174 -2.21 11.57 4.17
CA ALA A 174 -2.75 10.50 3.35
C ALA A 174 -3.91 11.05 2.51
N GLN A 175 -3.79 10.95 1.19
CA GLN A 175 -4.81 11.49 0.30
C GLN A 175 -5.99 10.54 0.33
N SER A 176 -7.07 10.94 1.01
CA SER A 176 -8.35 10.26 0.83
C SER A 176 -8.74 10.35 -0.64
N ASN A 177 -9.29 9.27 -1.20
CA ASN A 177 -9.90 9.27 -2.53
C ASN A 177 -10.87 10.48 -2.60
N PRO A 178 -10.87 11.32 -3.65
CA PRO A 178 -11.73 12.52 -3.70
C PRO A 178 -13.22 12.23 -3.53
N ASP A 179 -13.67 11.04 -3.90
CA ASP A 179 -15.05 10.61 -3.74
C ASP A 179 -15.38 10.19 -2.30
N PHE A 180 -14.40 10.16 -1.38
CA PHE A 180 -14.61 9.80 0.04
C PHE A 180 -15.63 10.70 0.72
N VAL A 181 -15.71 11.97 0.35
CA VAL A 181 -16.68 12.95 0.90
C VAL A 181 -18.13 12.52 0.66
N LEU A 182 -18.37 11.67 -0.35
CA LEU A 182 -19.70 11.17 -0.67
C LEU A 182 -20.14 10.00 0.22
N PHE A 183 -19.21 9.36 0.94
CA PHE A 183 -19.52 8.19 1.76
C PHE A 183 -19.85 8.64 3.20
N PRO A 184 -20.99 8.22 3.76
CA PRO A 184 -21.29 8.42 5.16
C PRO A 184 -20.38 7.53 6.02
N SER A 185 -20.19 7.92 7.28
CA SER A 185 -19.56 7.02 8.26
C SER A 185 -20.48 5.83 8.57
N GLU A 186 -19.90 4.72 9.02
CA GLU A 186 -20.67 3.57 9.48
C GLU A 186 -21.65 3.94 10.61
N GLU A 187 -21.22 4.84 11.51
CA GLU A 187 -22.06 5.36 12.59
C GLU A 187 -23.34 6.03 12.05
N ILE A 188 -23.22 6.82 10.99
CA ILE A 188 -24.36 7.47 10.34
C ILE A 188 -25.30 6.42 9.72
N ILE A 189 -24.74 5.40 9.04
CA ILE A 189 -25.55 4.31 8.45
C ILE A 189 -26.37 3.60 9.54
N VAL A 190 -25.73 3.24 10.65
CA VAL A 190 -26.38 2.50 11.74
C VAL A 190 -27.45 3.34 12.42
N LYS A 191 -27.12 4.58 12.77
CA LYS A 191 -27.99 5.45 13.55
C LYS A 191 -29.21 5.95 12.75
N ASP A 192 -28.97 6.43 11.54
CA ASP A 192 -29.98 7.21 10.82
C ASP A 192 -30.78 6.36 9.82
N TYR A 193 -30.18 5.28 9.28
CA TYR A 193 -30.78 4.48 8.20
C TYR A 193 -31.13 3.05 8.58
N LEU A 194 -30.33 2.41 9.44
CA LEU A 194 -30.59 1.05 9.89
C LEU A 194 -31.58 1.02 11.07
N GLN A 195 -31.49 1.98 12.00
CA GLN A 195 -32.38 2.16 13.16
C GLN A 195 -32.46 0.95 14.12
N GLN A 196 -31.50 0.03 14.04
CA GLN A 196 -31.37 -1.14 14.91
C GLN A 196 -29.89 -1.36 15.23
N PRO A 197 -29.56 -1.91 16.42
CA PRO A 197 -28.18 -2.25 16.75
C PRO A 197 -27.65 -3.32 15.79
N LEU A 198 -26.34 -3.29 15.57
CA LEU A 198 -25.66 -4.32 14.79
C LEU A 198 -25.72 -5.66 15.52
N HIS A 199 -25.96 -6.72 14.76
CA HIS A 199 -25.82 -8.08 15.27
C HIS A 199 -24.36 -8.38 15.65
N GLY A 200 -24.17 -9.25 16.64
CA GLY A 200 -22.83 -9.71 17.03
C GLY A 200 -22.18 -10.66 16.03
N ASN A 201 -22.96 -11.22 15.09
CA ASN A 201 -22.48 -12.10 14.03
C ASN A 201 -22.01 -11.27 12.81
N PRO A 202 -20.75 -11.41 12.36
CA PRO A 202 -20.22 -10.67 11.21
C PRO A 202 -21.02 -10.83 9.91
N ASP A 203 -21.55 -12.03 9.64
CA ASP A 203 -22.30 -12.29 8.40
C ASP A 203 -23.65 -11.54 8.40
N GLU A 204 -24.33 -11.52 9.55
CA GLU A 204 -25.57 -10.76 9.74
C GLU A 204 -25.31 -9.26 9.72
N GLN A 205 -24.20 -8.81 10.32
CA GLN A 205 -23.76 -7.42 10.30
C GLN A 205 -23.54 -6.95 8.85
N GLN A 206 -22.94 -7.77 7.99
CA GLN A 206 -22.75 -7.45 6.57
C GLN A 206 -24.10 -7.22 5.87
N VAL A 207 -25.09 -8.09 6.11
CA VAL A 207 -26.44 -7.97 5.53
C VAL A 207 -27.13 -6.70 6.04
N GLN A 208 -27.04 -6.42 7.34
CA GLN A 208 -27.61 -5.22 7.94
C GLN A 208 -26.99 -3.94 7.38
N LEU A 209 -25.66 -3.88 7.29
CA LEU A 209 -24.94 -2.72 6.76
C LEU A 209 -25.25 -2.50 5.28
N LYS A 210 -25.35 -3.58 4.48
CA LYS A 210 -25.80 -3.48 3.09
C LYS A 210 -27.19 -2.88 2.97
N LYS A 211 -28.13 -3.33 3.80
CA LYS A 211 -29.49 -2.77 3.83
C LYS A 211 -29.50 -1.29 4.27
N GLY A 212 -28.74 -0.94 5.30
CA GLY A 212 -28.57 0.44 5.75
C GLY A 212 -27.98 1.33 4.65
N TRP A 213 -27.01 0.82 3.91
CA TRP A 213 -26.43 1.49 2.74
C TRP A 213 -27.47 1.73 1.64
N GLU A 214 -28.29 0.74 1.30
CA GLU A 214 -29.38 0.89 0.31
C GLU A 214 -30.41 1.95 0.76
N HIS A 215 -30.76 1.98 2.05
CA HIS A 215 -31.63 3.02 2.61
C HIS A 215 -31.00 4.42 2.51
N TYR A 216 -29.70 4.55 2.82
CA TYR A 216 -28.95 5.79 2.64
C TYR A 216 -28.98 6.25 1.18
N LEU A 217 -28.72 5.33 0.24
CA LEU A 217 -28.73 5.62 -1.18
C LEU A 217 -30.09 6.18 -1.61
N ILE A 218 -31.18 5.45 -1.33
CA ILE A 218 -32.53 5.87 -1.72
C ILE A 218 -32.88 7.23 -1.11
N ALA A 219 -32.57 7.46 0.17
CA ALA A 219 -32.94 8.69 0.85
C ALA A 219 -32.20 9.93 0.32
N ASN A 220 -30.91 9.80 -0.03
CA ASN A 220 -30.07 10.95 -0.38
C ASN A 220 -29.90 11.15 -1.90
N TRP A 221 -30.04 10.08 -2.68
CA TRP A 221 -29.72 10.08 -4.11
C TRP A 221 -30.94 9.86 -5.00
N LEU A 222 -32.12 9.59 -4.41
CA LEU A 222 -33.40 9.50 -5.12
C LEU A 222 -34.46 10.40 -4.46
N PRO A 223 -34.40 11.73 -4.68
CA PRO A 223 -35.26 12.69 -3.97
C PRO A 223 -36.75 12.54 -4.27
N GLN A 224 -37.12 11.96 -5.41
CA GLN A 224 -38.50 11.60 -5.74
C GLN A 224 -38.62 10.08 -5.82
N LYS A 225 -39.16 9.48 -4.76
CA LYS A 225 -39.46 8.04 -4.77
C LYS A 225 -40.50 7.74 -5.83
N ASN A 226 -40.20 6.81 -6.72
CA ASN A 226 -41.17 6.29 -7.66
C ASN A 226 -41.92 5.11 -6.99
N PRO A 227 -43.18 5.28 -6.56
CA PRO A 227 -43.92 4.24 -5.84
C PRO A 227 -44.20 3.00 -6.70
N GLY A 228 -44.02 3.07 -8.02
CA GLY A 228 -44.17 1.94 -8.93
C GLY A 228 -42.96 0.99 -9.00
N LEU A 229 -41.82 1.35 -8.40
CA LEU A 229 -40.60 0.54 -8.43
C LEU A 229 -40.43 -0.28 -7.15
N SER A 230 -39.90 -1.50 -7.28
CA SER A 230 -39.50 -2.31 -6.11
C SER A 230 -38.37 -1.64 -5.33
N PHE A 231 -38.20 -2.01 -4.06
CA PHE A 231 -37.09 -1.49 -3.23
C PHE A 231 -35.73 -1.71 -3.90
N GLU A 232 -35.51 -2.89 -4.48
CA GLU A 232 -34.27 -3.23 -5.20
C GLU A 232 -34.06 -2.32 -6.42
N GLN A 233 -35.11 -2.06 -7.19
CA GLN A 233 -35.03 -1.15 -8.36
C GLN A 233 -34.74 0.29 -7.95
N GLN A 234 -35.36 0.77 -6.85
CA GLN A 234 -35.09 2.09 -6.29
C GLN A 234 -33.64 2.19 -5.78
N ALA A 235 -33.15 1.14 -5.10
CA ALA A 235 -31.77 1.07 -4.63
C ALA A 235 -30.78 1.09 -5.79
N GLU A 236 -31.04 0.35 -6.87
CA GLU A 236 -30.21 0.34 -8.07
C GLU A 236 -30.19 1.70 -8.81
N GLU A 237 -31.33 2.40 -8.86
CA GLU A 237 -31.42 3.74 -9.47
C GLU A 237 -30.66 4.77 -8.64
N ALA A 238 -30.81 4.73 -7.32
CA ALA A 238 -30.05 5.55 -6.39
C ALA A 238 -28.54 5.24 -6.45
N GLU A 239 -28.16 3.97 -6.55
CA GLU A 239 -26.77 3.53 -6.74
C GLU A 239 -26.17 4.08 -8.03
N PHE A 240 -26.93 4.10 -9.12
CA PHE A 240 -26.51 4.71 -10.37
C PHE A 240 -26.25 6.22 -10.22
N ALA A 241 -27.20 6.95 -9.65
CA ALA A 241 -27.07 8.40 -9.40
C ALA A 241 -25.86 8.72 -8.51
N PHE A 242 -25.69 7.97 -7.42
CA PHE A 242 -24.52 8.06 -6.55
C PHE A 242 -23.22 7.81 -7.32
N THR A 243 -23.19 6.79 -8.17
CA THR A 243 -21.98 6.43 -8.92
C THR A 243 -21.63 7.48 -9.98
N VAL A 244 -22.62 8.09 -10.63
CA VAL A 244 -22.40 9.25 -11.52
C VAL A 244 -21.78 10.41 -10.73
N ALA A 245 -22.31 10.73 -9.54
CA ALA A 245 -21.73 11.77 -8.68
C ALA A 245 -20.30 11.46 -8.23
N ARG A 246 -19.97 10.18 -7.99
CA ARG A 246 -18.58 9.73 -7.76
C ARG A 246 -17.69 10.01 -8.96
N LEU A 247 -18.16 9.74 -10.18
CA LEU A 247 -17.39 10.03 -11.40
C LEU A 247 -17.12 11.53 -11.55
N HIS A 248 -18.08 12.40 -11.19
CA HIS A 248 -17.83 13.85 -11.17
C HIS A 248 -16.74 14.26 -10.18
N HIS A 249 -16.66 13.63 -9.00
CA HIS A 249 -15.57 13.89 -8.04
C HIS A 249 -14.21 13.33 -8.49
N LEU A 250 -14.23 12.29 -9.32
CA LEU A 250 -13.03 11.69 -9.91
C LEU A 250 -12.60 12.39 -11.23
N HIS A 251 -13.41 13.31 -11.75
CA HIS A 251 -13.15 14.01 -13.01
C HIS A 251 -11.77 14.69 -12.99
N GLY A 252 -11.05 14.61 -14.11
CA GLY A 252 -9.72 15.20 -14.25
C GLY A 252 -8.60 14.48 -13.48
N GLN A 253 -8.91 13.46 -12.68
CA GLN A 253 -7.91 12.69 -11.92
C GLN A 253 -7.39 11.46 -12.68
N ALA A 254 -7.13 11.59 -13.98
CA ALA A 254 -6.66 10.46 -14.80
C ALA A 254 -5.34 9.85 -14.31
N ARG A 255 -4.51 10.62 -13.60
CA ARG A 255 -3.23 10.16 -13.06
C ARG A 255 -3.45 9.45 -11.73
N SER A 256 -2.93 8.23 -11.63
CA SER A 256 -2.82 7.51 -10.36
C SER A 256 -1.93 8.33 -9.41
N ALA A 257 -2.45 8.65 -8.23
CA ALA A 257 -1.73 9.40 -7.20
C ALA A 257 -0.71 8.55 -6.43
N TRP A 258 -0.35 7.37 -6.95
CA TRP A 258 0.52 6.39 -6.28
C TRP A 258 1.90 6.96 -5.89
N LEU A 259 2.38 7.98 -6.62
CA LEU A 259 3.57 8.74 -6.26
C LEU A 259 3.46 9.42 -4.89
N ASN A 260 2.28 9.92 -4.56
CA ASN A 260 2.02 10.61 -3.29
C ASN A 260 2.07 9.62 -2.13
N ASN A 261 1.74 8.34 -2.36
CA ASN A 261 1.76 7.29 -1.33
C ASN A 261 3.15 7.15 -0.67
N PHE A 262 4.25 7.40 -1.40
CA PHE A 262 5.60 7.34 -0.83
C PHE A 262 5.99 8.53 0.03
N ARG A 263 5.22 9.61 -0.05
CA ARG A 263 5.42 10.82 0.75
C ARG A 263 4.40 10.92 1.87
N GLU A 264 3.54 9.93 2.05
CA GLU A 264 2.55 9.97 3.11
C GLU A 264 3.19 10.02 4.49
N LYS A 265 2.57 10.79 5.39
CA LYS A 265 2.96 10.85 6.79
C LYS A 265 2.76 9.47 7.42
N ALA A 266 3.86 8.86 7.83
CA ALA A 266 3.84 7.63 8.58
C ALA A 266 3.26 7.87 9.98
N SER A 267 2.65 6.82 10.54
CA SER A 267 2.15 6.88 11.92
C SER A 267 3.32 7.04 12.90
N PRO A 268 3.15 7.78 14.01
CA PRO A 268 4.22 7.97 15.00
C PRO A 268 4.76 6.65 15.54
N ILE A 269 3.88 5.64 15.69
CA ILE A 269 4.24 4.30 16.16
C ILE A 269 5.16 3.61 15.14
N LEU A 270 4.84 3.68 13.85
CA LEU A 270 5.68 3.10 12.79
C LEU A 270 7.06 3.75 12.75
N LEU A 271 7.12 5.08 12.84
CA LEU A 271 8.39 5.82 12.90
C LEU A 271 9.22 5.44 14.13
N ALA A 272 8.57 5.27 15.30
CA ALA A 272 9.25 4.82 16.51
C ALA A 272 9.85 3.42 16.32
N PHE A 273 9.08 2.46 15.78
CA PHE A 273 9.60 1.11 15.48
C PHE A 273 10.76 1.16 14.49
N TYR A 274 10.68 2.00 13.47
CA TYR A 274 11.74 2.18 12.48
C TYR A 274 13.05 2.66 13.13
N VAL A 275 12.99 3.66 14.00
CA VAL A 275 14.18 4.15 14.73
C VAL A 275 14.71 3.11 15.71
N LEU A 276 13.82 2.48 16.50
CA LEU A 276 14.20 1.48 17.50
C LEU A 276 14.85 0.25 16.86
N TRP A 277 14.34 -0.21 15.71
CA TRP A 277 14.93 -1.30 14.97
C TRP A 277 16.37 -1.00 14.54
N ASN A 278 16.62 0.19 13.99
CA ASN A 278 17.95 0.60 13.56
C ASN A 278 18.92 0.81 14.74
N LEU A 279 18.43 1.32 15.88
CA LEU A 279 19.20 1.40 17.12
C LEU A 279 19.58 0.01 17.64
N PHE A 280 18.61 -0.91 17.68
CA PHE A 280 18.83 -2.29 18.08
C PHE A 280 19.85 -2.99 17.17
N PHE A 281 19.73 -2.81 15.85
CA PHE A 281 20.67 -3.34 14.88
C PHE A 281 22.09 -2.84 15.14
N ALA A 282 22.27 -1.52 15.24
CA ALA A 282 23.58 -0.90 15.48
C ALA A 282 24.20 -1.37 16.80
N TRP A 283 23.40 -1.43 17.87
CA TRP A 283 23.83 -1.93 19.17
C TRP A 283 24.29 -3.40 19.10
N MET A 284 23.51 -4.28 18.46
CA MET A 284 23.85 -5.70 18.32
C MET A 284 25.13 -5.94 17.51
N MET A 285 25.36 -5.14 16.45
CA MET A 285 26.57 -5.24 15.63
C MET A 285 27.84 -4.83 16.40
N ASN A 286 27.70 -3.89 17.34
CA ASN A 286 28.81 -3.36 18.13
C ASN A 286 28.93 -3.97 19.53
N ARG A 287 28.05 -4.90 19.89
CA ARG A 287 28.10 -5.57 21.20
C ARG A 287 29.43 -6.32 21.37
N PRO A 288 30.16 -6.12 22.49
CA PRO A 288 31.38 -6.87 22.75
C PRO A 288 31.07 -8.36 22.90
N PRO A 289 31.99 -9.25 22.48
CA PRO A 289 31.81 -10.69 22.65
C PRO A 289 31.69 -11.03 24.14
N LEU A 290 30.85 -12.03 24.46
CA LEU A 290 30.60 -12.47 25.82
C LEU A 290 31.92 -12.92 26.51
N PRO A 291 32.02 -12.77 27.84
CA PRO A 291 33.24 -13.11 28.59
C PRO A 291 33.74 -14.55 28.36
N GLU A 292 32.84 -15.50 28.14
CA GLU A 292 33.17 -16.89 27.83
C GLU A 292 33.87 -17.05 26.48
N GLN A 293 33.44 -16.28 25.47
CA GLN A 293 34.11 -16.22 24.17
C GLN A 293 35.46 -15.52 24.28
N ARG A 294 35.60 -14.51 25.16
CA ARG A 294 36.89 -13.88 25.45
C ARG A 294 37.86 -14.87 26.11
N LYS A 295 37.41 -15.65 27.10
CA LYS A 295 38.23 -16.70 27.74
C LYS A 295 38.68 -17.76 26.73
N ALA A 296 37.79 -18.22 25.86
CA ALA A 296 38.13 -19.18 24.80
C ALA A 296 39.11 -18.63 23.74
N ASN A 297 39.03 -17.33 23.44
CA ASN A 297 39.97 -16.67 22.53
C ASN A 297 41.33 -16.42 23.19
N MET A 298 41.36 -16.04 24.48
CA MET A 298 42.58 -15.83 25.26
C MET A 298 43.32 -17.15 25.52
N SER A 299 42.61 -18.23 25.86
CA SER A 299 43.25 -19.54 26.05
C SER A 299 43.86 -20.09 24.76
N LYS A 300 43.29 -19.74 23.59
CA LYS A 300 43.82 -20.12 22.28
C LYS A 300 45.00 -19.25 21.84
N ALA A 301 44.98 -17.96 22.14
CA ALA A 301 46.10 -17.05 21.87
C ALA A 301 47.33 -17.37 22.73
N ALA A 302 47.13 -17.84 23.97
CA ALA A 302 48.22 -18.26 24.85
C ALA A 302 48.85 -19.63 24.47
N SER A 303 48.21 -20.37 23.56
CA SER A 303 48.67 -21.70 23.09
C SER A 303 49.35 -21.67 21.72
N GLN A 304 49.54 -20.48 21.14
CA GLN A 304 50.31 -20.23 19.91
C GLN A 304 51.62 -19.53 20.27
#